data_AF-A0A947T7I1-F1
#
_entry.id   AF-A0A947T7I1-F1
#
_cell.length_a   1.000
_cell.length_b   1.000
_cell.length_c   1.000
_cell.angle_alpha   90.00
_cell.angle_beta   90.00
_cell.angle_gamma   90.00
#
_symmetry.space_group_name_H-M   'P 1'
#
loop_
_entity.id
_entity.type
_entity.pdbx_description
1 polymer ?
#
loop_
_entity_poly.entity_id
_entity_poly.type
_entity_poly.pdbx_seq_one_letter_code
_entity_poly.pdbx_strand_id
1 'polypeptide(L)'
;MLETTPARVAAPNPPSAVDEAIPDEDIGWEPLALPRAIRSHRTYRIPVILISLVAAAGAYFAAQFALRLPLAHADEQRGASTRVLQTTLDAMPDLRAAAAAVTDPDPADDLGSHLATLVRMGGLAADLQTVAQHPMPLMIPGLPTGDLASLEPIQDRMDTIADRITIIAEMLADAADYQRALGDMFLLPELPDPSEGPSVEVLADRLSEMTAATVAAAARLPNDDLYAAHRSEVESLITWLPEWQAAYLDALRDDDLVRADALRDEAMGRIARLRSDLGGPLAALADWTSDAIARLTLDIQAALILTA
;
A
#
# COMPACT_ATOMS: atom_id res chain seq x y z
N MET A 1 -70.73 -14.66 1.19
CA MET A 1 -71.37 -13.37 0.82
C MET A 1 -70.26 -12.40 0.44
N LEU A 2 -70.07 -12.24 -0.87
CA LEU A 2 -69.38 -11.17 -1.59
C LEU A 2 -69.50 -11.62 -3.06
N GLU A 3 -70.56 -11.16 -3.72
CA GLU A 3 -70.90 -11.52 -5.10
C GLU A 3 -70.02 -10.72 -6.07
N THR A 4 -69.26 -11.45 -6.87
CA THR A 4 -68.49 -10.95 -8.01
C THR A 4 -69.40 -10.79 -9.22
N THR A 5 -69.63 -9.55 -9.67
CA THR A 5 -70.38 -9.26 -10.91
C THR A 5 -69.41 -8.99 -12.06
N PRO A 6 -69.46 -9.73 -13.19
CA PRO A 6 -68.64 -9.46 -14.36
C PRO A 6 -69.28 -8.40 -15.26
N ALA A 7 -68.53 -7.34 -15.61
CA ALA A 7 -68.94 -6.35 -16.59
C ALA A 7 -68.83 -6.93 -18.02
N ARG A 8 -69.95 -6.90 -18.76
CA ARG A 8 -70.04 -7.31 -20.17
C ARG A 8 -69.53 -6.22 -21.11
N VAL A 9 -68.76 -6.67 -22.10
CA VAL A 9 -68.36 -5.96 -23.32
C VAL A 9 -69.58 -5.61 -24.16
N ALA A 10 -69.69 -4.36 -24.61
CA ALA A 10 -70.65 -3.93 -25.63
C ALA A 10 -69.91 -3.63 -26.94
N ALA A 11 -70.30 -4.34 -27.99
CA ALA A 11 -69.89 -4.14 -29.37
C ALA A 11 -70.78 -3.06 -30.06
N PRO A 12 -70.36 -2.52 -31.22
CA PRO A 12 -70.84 -1.23 -31.75
C PRO A 12 -72.14 -1.36 -32.55
N ASN A 13 -72.98 -0.31 -32.53
CA ASN A 13 -74.15 -0.20 -33.41
C ASN A 13 -73.84 0.61 -34.69
N PRO A 14 -74.36 0.19 -35.85
CA PRO A 14 -74.11 0.76 -37.20
C PRO A 14 -74.93 2.04 -37.51
N PRO A 15 -74.60 2.75 -38.62
CA PRO A 15 -75.09 4.11 -38.87
C PRO A 15 -76.54 4.14 -39.40
N SER A 16 -77.33 5.04 -38.84
CA SER A 16 -78.66 5.38 -39.35
C SER A 16 -78.54 6.40 -40.48
N ALA A 17 -78.94 5.98 -41.68
CA ALA A 17 -79.19 6.86 -42.80
C ALA A 17 -80.35 7.81 -42.48
N VAL A 18 -80.12 9.12 -42.65
CA VAL A 18 -81.18 10.11 -42.77
C VAL A 18 -81.01 10.74 -44.14
N ASP A 19 -81.94 10.39 -45.02
CA ASP A 19 -82.26 11.12 -46.24
C ASP A 19 -82.67 12.53 -45.86
N GLU A 20 -81.90 13.53 -46.27
CA GLU A 20 -82.39 14.90 -46.34
C GLU A 20 -82.05 15.45 -47.72
N ALA A 21 -83.12 15.82 -48.43
CA ALA A 21 -83.11 16.24 -49.82
C ALA A 21 -82.32 17.54 -50.00
N ILE A 22 -81.48 17.53 -51.02
CA ILE A 22 -80.67 18.64 -51.51
C ILE A 22 -81.60 19.75 -52.03
N PRO A 23 -81.52 20.99 -51.52
CA PRO A 23 -81.98 22.15 -52.26
C PRO A 23 -80.93 22.50 -53.33
N ASP A 24 -81.35 22.49 -54.59
CA ASP A 24 -80.59 23.01 -55.74
C ASP A 24 -80.39 24.52 -55.55
N GLU A 25 -79.26 24.90 -54.95
CA GLU A 25 -78.71 26.24 -55.08
C GLU A 25 -77.69 26.23 -56.23
N ASP A 26 -77.98 27.07 -57.21
CA ASP A 26 -77.19 27.36 -58.41
C ASP A 26 -75.84 27.98 -57.98
N ILE A 27 -74.88 27.14 -57.59
CA ILE A 27 -73.51 27.57 -57.28
C ILE A 27 -72.82 27.86 -58.61
N GLY A 28 -72.72 29.15 -58.94
CA GLY A 28 -72.00 29.68 -60.09
C GLY A 28 -70.60 29.08 -60.19
N TRP A 29 -70.35 28.40 -61.30
CA TRP A 29 -69.05 27.88 -61.68
C TRP A 29 -68.14 29.03 -62.15
N GLU A 30 -67.54 29.75 -61.21
CA GLU A 30 -66.32 30.51 -61.47
C GLU A 30 -65.12 29.76 -60.90
N PRO A 31 -64.13 29.35 -61.72
CA PRO A 31 -62.92 28.75 -61.20
C PRO A 31 -62.10 29.82 -60.48
N LEU A 32 -62.20 29.87 -59.16
CA LEU A 32 -61.22 30.57 -58.32
C LEU A 32 -59.84 29.95 -58.60
N ALA A 33 -58.98 30.74 -59.25
CA ALA A 33 -57.60 30.38 -59.52
C ALA A 33 -56.88 30.18 -58.18
N LEU A 34 -56.70 28.93 -57.78
CA LEU A 34 -55.80 28.57 -56.69
C LEU A 34 -54.39 29.08 -57.03
N PRO A 35 -53.72 29.82 -56.13
CA PRO A 35 -52.36 30.27 -56.36
C PRO A 35 -51.45 29.07 -56.58
N ARG A 36 -50.75 29.07 -57.71
CA ARG A 36 -49.67 28.13 -58.03
C ARG A 36 -48.52 28.33 -57.04
N ALA A 37 -48.63 27.75 -55.87
CA ALA A 37 -47.53 27.46 -54.98
C ALA A 37 -47.76 26.04 -54.45
N ILE A 38 -46.69 25.27 -54.32
CA ILE A 38 -46.67 23.87 -53.89
C ILE A 38 -46.74 22.87 -55.06
N ARG A 39 -45.74 22.95 -55.94
CA ARG A 39 -45.28 21.81 -56.73
C ARG A 39 -43.77 21.65 -56.55
N SER A 40 -43.32 21.40 -55.32
CA SER A 40 -41.92 21.03 -55.03
C SER A 40 -41.71 20.30 -53.69
N HIS A 41 -42.64 19.44 -53.25
CA HIS A 41 -42.42 18.63 -52.03
C HIS A 41 -41.44 17.46 -52.18
N ARG A 42 -40.81 17.26 -53.35
CA ARG A 42 -39.83 16.18 -53.56
C ARG A 42 -38.39 16.53 -53.15
N THR A 43 -38.04 17.81 -53.03
CA THR A 43 -36.65 18.24 -52.76
C THR A 43 -36.29 18.28 -51.27
N TYR A 44 -37.28 18.30 -50.36
CA TYR A 44 -37.07 18.35 -48.91
C TYR A 44 -36.81 16.98 -48.26
N ARG A 45 -37.06 15.86 -48.94
CA ARG A 45 -36.85 14.52 -48.37
C ARG A 45 -35.38 14.11 -48.38
N ILE A 46 -34.63 14.51 -49.40
CA ILE A 46 -33.21 14.20 -49.56
C ILE A 46 -32.36 14.79 -48.43
N PRO A 47 -32.47 16.10 -48.06
CA PRO A 47 -31.69 16.64 -46.96
C PRO A 47 -32.07 16.04 -45.60
N VAL A 48 -33.34 15.72 -45.37
CA VAL A 48 -33.77 15.05 -44.12
C VAL A 48 -33.17 13.65 -44.03
N ILE A 49 -33.18 12.87 -45.12
CA ILE A 49 -32.55 11.53 -45.15
C ILE A 49 -31.03 11.64 -44.93
N LEU A 50 -30.36 12.60 -45.57
CA LEU A 50 -28.92 12.83 -45.39
C LEU A 50 -28.58 13.24 -43.95
N ILE A 51 -29.32 14.16 -43.34
CA ILE A 51 -29.12 14.56 -41.94
C ILE A 51 -29.36 13.37 -41.00
N SER A 52 -30.40 12.58 -41.24
CA SER A 52 -30.70 11.38 -40.45
C SER A 52 -29.58 10.34 -40.55
N LEU A 53 -29.02 10.16 -41.74
CA LEU A 53 -27.95 9.21 -42.00
C LEU A 53 -26.60 9.68 -41.41
N VAL A 54 -26.32 10.98 -41.45
CA VAL A 54 -25.17 11.60 -40.77
C VAL A 54 -25.33 11.51 -39.24
N ALA A 55 -26.52 11.76 -38.70
CA ALA A 55 -26.80 11.61 -37.28
C ALA A 55 -26.69 10.15 -36.82
N ALA A 56 -27.19 9.20 -37.61
CA ALA A 56 -27.05 7.77 -37.34
C ALA A 56 -25.59 7.30 -37.43
N ALA A 57 -24.83 7.79 -38.42
CA ALA A 57 -23.40 7.51 -38.53
C ALA A 57 -22.62 8.13 -37.36
N GLY A 58 -22.93 9.36 -36.96
CA GLY A 58 -22.34 10.03 -35.81
C GLY A 58 -22.66 9.30 -34.50
N ALA A 59 -23.90 8.86 -34.30
CA ALA A 59 -24.30 8.06 -33.15
C ALA A 59 -23.59 6.69 -33.14
N TYR A 60 -23.44 6.05 -34.30
CA TYR A 60 -22.71 4.79 -34.44
C TYR A 60 -21.21 4.97 -34.12
N PHE A 61 -20.57 6.02 -34.63
CA PHE A 61 -19.17 6.33 -34.33
C PHE A 61 -18.97 6.69 -32.86
N ALA A 62 -19.86 7.49 -32.27
CA ALA A 62 -19.83 7.82 -30.85
C ALA A 62 -20.02 6.56 -29.99
N ALA A 63 -20.94 5.67 -30.36
CA ALA A 63 -21.12 4.38 -29.69
C ALA A 63 -19.87 3.50 -29.81
N GLN A 64 -19.30 3.35 -31.01
CA GLN A 64 -18.06 2.59 -31.22
C GLN A 64 -16.88 3.18 -30.45
N PHE A 65 -16.77 4.50 -30.37
CA PHE A 65 -15.72 5.18 -29.62
C PHE A 65 -15.90 4.99 -28.10
N ALA A 66 -17.13 5.15 -27.60
CA ALA A 66 -17.48 4.91 -26.21
C ALA A 66 -17.24 3.45 -25.78
N LEU A 67 -17.35 2.49 -26.71
CA LEU A 67 -17.08 1.08 -26.47
C LEU A 67 -15.59 0.73 -26.44
N ARG A 68 -14.73 1.45 -27.17
CA ARG A 68 -13.29 1.15 -27.27
C ARG A 68 -12.44 1.80 -26.19
N LEU A 69 -12.84 2.97 -25.71
CA LEU A 69 -12.14 3.67 -24.63
C LEU A 69 -11.94 2.81 -23.37
N PRO A 70 -12.96 2.16 -22.79
CA PRO A 70 -12.78 1.40 -21.55
C PRO A 70 -11.88 0.17 -21.72
N LEU A 71 -11.88 -0.47 -22.89
CA LEU A 71 -10.99 -1.60 -23.19
C LEU A 71 -9.52 -1.17 -23.29
N ALA A 72 -9.25 -0.04 -23.96
CA ALA A 72 -7.89 0.50 -24.04
C ALA A 72 -7.34 0.89 -22.66
N HIS A 73 -8.18 1.46 -21.78
CA HIS A 73 -7.78 1.75 -20.40
C HIS A 73 -7.54 0.48 -19.58
N ALA A 74 -8.35 -0.57 -19.78
CA ALA A 74 -8.16 -1.85 -19.10
C ALA A 74 -6.82 -2.50 -19.49
N ASP A 75 -6.46 -2.48 -20.77
CA ASP A 75 -5.18 -3.02 -21.25
C ASP A 75 -3.98 -2.20 -20.74
N GLU A 76 -4.10 -0.87 -20.70
CA GLU A 76 -3.08 0.00 -20.12
C GLU A 76 -2.89 -0.27 -18.62
N GLN A 77 -4.00 -0.44 -17.89
CA GLN A 77 -3.98 -0.73 -16.45
C GLN A 77 -3.39 -2.12 -16.16
N ARG A 78 -3.71 -3.15 -16.97
CA ARG A 78 -3.04 -4.46 -16.89
C ARG A 78 -1.55 -4.32 -17.14
N GLY A 79 -1.15 -3.59 -18.18
CA GLY A 79 0.25 -3.34 -18.50
C GLY A 79 1.01 -2.58 -17.39
N ALA A 80 0.34 -1.67 -16.69
CA ALA A 80 0.89 -1.01 -15.50
C ALA A 80 1.03 -2.00 -14.32
N SER A 81 -0.01 -2.78 -14.06
CA SER A 81 -0.03 -3.79 -12.98
C SER A 81 1.08 -4.81 -13.15
N THR A 82 1.23 -5.40 -14.35
CA THR A 82 2.31 -6.36 -14.66
C THR A 82 3.69 -5.76 -14.44
N ARG A 83 3.92 -4.50 -14.86
CA ARG A 83 5.24 -3.85 -14.70
C ARG A 83 5.61 -3.63 -13.24
N VAL A 84 4.68 -3.15 -12.42
CA VAL A 84 4.96 -2.89 -11.00
C VAL A 84 5.11 -4.20 -10.24
N LEU A 85 4.27 -5.21 -10.51
CA LEU A 85 4.41 -6.54 -9.91
C LEU A 85 5.74 -7.21 -10.30
N GLN A 86 6.18 -7.10 -11.56
CA GLN A 86 7.48 -7.65 -11.99
C GLN A 86 8.64 -6.93 -11.32
N THR A 87 8.62 -5.59 -11.29
CA THR A 87 9.65 -4.79 -10.60
C THR A 87 9.74 -5.17 -9.11
N THR A 88 8.58 -5.40 -8.48
CA THR A 88 8.50 -5.84 -7.09
C THR A 88 9.09 -7.23 -6.91
N LEU A 89 8.75 -8.18 -7.80
CA LEU A 89 9.31 -9.53 -7.79
C LEU A 89 10.83 -9.52 -7.93
N ASP A 90 11.35 -8.71 -8.85
CA ASP A 90 12.78 -8.58 -9.11
C ASP A 90 13.55 -7.98 -7.92
N ALA A 91 12.87 -7.21 -7.05
CA ALA A 91 13.45 -6.64 -5.83
C ALA A 91 13.43 -7.60 -4.61
N MET A 92 12.74 -8.75 -4.68
CA MET A 92 12.64 -9.70 -3.57
C MET A 92 13.99 -10.27 -3.09
N PRO A 93 14.98 -10.58 -3.95
CA PRO A 93 16.30 -11.02 -3.49
C PRO A 93 16.99 -9.99 -2.60
N ASP A 94 16.89 -8.70 -2.94
CA ASP A 94 17.49 -7.62 -2.15
C ASP A 94 16.79 -7.47 -0.80
N LEU A 95 15.46 -7.60 -0.76
CA LEU A 95 14.70 -7.60 0.50
C LEU A 95 15.13 -8.77 1.39
N ARG A 96 15.37 -9.96 0.84
CA ARG A 96 15.89 -11.11 1.63
C ARG A 96 17.28 -10.83 2.19
N ALA A 97 18.16 -10.21 1.40
CA ALA A 97 19.50 -9.85 1.85
C ALA A 97 19.45 -8.80 2.96
N ALA A 98 18.60 -7.78 2.81
CA ALA A 98 18.38 -6.77 3.85
C ALA A 98 17.80 -7.38 5.13
N ALA A 99 16.82 -8.26 5.02
CA ALA A 99 16.26 -8.98 6.17
C ALA A 99 17.34 -9.77 6.91
N ALA A 100 18.13 -10.58 6.19
CA ALA A 100 19.20 -11.37 6.78
C ALA A 100 20.22 -10.49 7.54
N ALA A 101 20.65 -9.38 6.94
CA ALA A 101 21.63 -8.47 7.55
C ALA A 101 21.08 -7.76 8.80
N VAL A 102 19.82 -7.31 8.75
CA VAL A 102 19.15 -6.63 9.88
C VAL A 102 18.86 -7.57 11.04
N THR A 103 18.63 -8.85 10.75
CA THR A 103 18.36 -9.85 11.80
C THR A 103 19.61 -10.58 12.28
N ASP A 104 20.79 -10.24 11.76
CA ASP A 104 22.05 -10.80 12.23
C ASP A 104 22.37 -10.23 13.63
N PRO A 105 22.61 -11.06 14.66
CA PRO A 105 23.04 -10.58 15.98
C PRO A 105 24.38 -9.85 15.96
N ASP A 106 25.21 -10.04 14.93
CA ASP A 106 26.45 -9.31 14.69
C ASP A 106 26.38 -8.59 13.33
N PRO A 107 25.61 -7.49 13.23
CA PRO A 107 25.35 -6.84 11.97
C PRO A 107 26.64 -6.34 11.32
N ALA A 108 26.77 -6.57 10.01
CA ALA A 108 27.85 -5.99 9.22
C ALA A 108 27.84 -4.45 9.31
N ASP A 109 29.02 -3.82 9.20
CA ASP A 109 29.21 -2.37 9.33
C ASP A 109 28.31 -1.51 8.40
N ASP A 110 27.72 -2.09 7.35
CA ASP A 110 26.93 -1.40 6.32
C ASP A 110 25.41 -1.60 6.47
N LEU A 111 24.88 -1.52 7.70
CA LEU A 111 23.43 -1.54 7.93
C LEU A 111 22.69 -0.42 7.17
N GLY A 112 23.40 0.67 6.85
CA GLY A 112 22.88 1.81 6.09
C GLY A 112 22.45 1.48 4.66
N SER A 113 23.19 0.63 3.94
CA SER A 113 22.80 0.23 2.59
C SER A 113 21.56 -0.68 2.58
N HIS A 114 21.39 -1.49 3.62
CA HIS A 114 20.20 -2.32 3.81
C HIS A 114 18.96 -1.48 4.16
N LEU A 115 19.10 -0.43 4.98
CA LEU A 115 18.03 0.54 5.22
C LEU A 115 17.56 1.23 3.94
N ALA A 116 18.47 1.60 3.04
CA ALA A 116 18.10 2.16 1.73
C ALA A 116 17.27 1.18 0.88
N THR A 117 17.54 -0.13 1.02
CA THR A 117 16.72 -1.17 0.38
C THR A 117 15.30 -1.21 0.95
N LEU A 118 15.14 -1.10 2.27
CA LEU A 118 13.82 -1.06 2.91
C LEU A 118 13.01 0.18 2.48
N VAL A 119 13.65 1.35 2.42
CA VAL A 119 13.02 2.58 1.89
C VAL A 119 12.55 2.40 0.45
N ARG A 120 13.37 1.76 -0.39
CA ARG A 120 12.99 1.44 -1.77
C ARG A 120 11.80 0.49 -1.83
N MET A 121 11.73 -0.50 -0.94
CA MET A 121 10.57 -1.40 -0.83
C MET A 121 9.29 -0.64 -0.44
N GLY A 122 9.38 0.32 0.48
CA GLY A 122 8.26 1.22 0.79
C GLY A 122 7.80 2.02 -0.44
N GLY A 123 8.74 2.48 -1.28
CA GLY A 123 8.41 3.11 -2.56
C GLY A 123 7.65 2.18 -3.52
N LEU A 124 8.08 0.91 -3.62
CA LEU A 124 7.39 -0.09 -4.44
C LEU A 124 5.99 -0.43 -3.91
N ALA A 125 5.81 -0.47 -2.59
CA ALA A 125 4.49 -0.63 -1.98
C ALA A 125 3.56 0.55 -2.35
N ALA A 126 4.06 1.78 -2.29
CA ALA A 126 3.30 2.96 -2.69
C ALA A 126 2.93 2.94 -4.19
N ASP A 127 3.84 2.49 -5.06
CA ASP A 127 3.58 2.32 -6.49
C ASP A 127 2.51 1.25 -6.75
N LEU A 128 2.58 0.10 -6.06
CA LEU A 128 1.55 -0.96 -6.13
C LEU A 128 0.19 -0.41 -5.72
N GLN A 129 0.13 0.30 -4.61
CA GLN A 129 -1.11 0.88 -4.09
C GLN A 129 -1.66 1.96 -5.04
N THR A 130 -0.80 2.78 -5.63
CA THR A 130 -1.20 3.80 -6.63
C THR A 130 -1.85 3.16 -7.86
N VAL A 131 -1.32 2.02 -8.33
CA VAL A 131 -1.90 1.29 -9.46
C VAL A 131 -3.17 0.52 -9.06
N ALA A 132 -3.21 -0.04 -7.84
CA ALA A 132 -4.37 -0.75 -7.30
C ALA A 132 -5.58 0.19 -7.14
N GLN A 133 -5.36 1.41 -6.65
CA GLN A 133 -6.41 2.41 -6.39
C GLN A 133 -6.83 3.20 -7.64
N HIS A 134 -6.28 2.88 -8.81
CA HIS A 134 -6.65 3.57 -10.04
C HIS A 134 -8.14 3.30 -10.35
N PRO A 135 -8.96 4.35 -10.55
CA PRO A 135 -10.41 4.20 -10.63
C PRO A 135 -10.78 3.30 -11.81
N MET A 136 -11.61 2.29 -11.54
CA MET A 136 -12.09 1.38 -12.58
C MET A 136 -12.86 2.15 -13.66
N PRO A 137 -12.69 1.80 -14.94
CA PRO A 137 -13.48 2.37 -16.02
C PRO A 137 -14.98 2.19 -15.77
N LEU A 138 -15.76 3.22 -16.10
CA LEU A 138 -17.19 3.27 -15.82
C LEU A 138 -17.92 2.12 -16.53
N MET A 139 -18.46 1.19 -15.76
CA MET A 139 -19.21 0.03 -16.27
C MET A 139 -20.58 0.49 -16.78
N ILE A 140 -20.79 0.40 -18.09
CA ILE A 140 -22.10 0.68 -18.70
C ILE A 140 -22.95 -0.60 -18.65
N PRO A 141 -24.15 -0.57 -18.03
CA PRO A 141 -25.01 -1.74 -17.92
C PRO A 141 -25.35 -2.35 -19.30
N GLY A 142 -25.20 -3.67 -19.43
CA GLY A 142 -25.57 -4.43 -20.64
C GLY A 142 -24.46 -4.60 -21.68
N LEU A 143 -23.25 -4.07 -21.43
CA LEU A 143 -22.07 -4.30 -22.28
C LEU A 143 -21.21 -5.45 -21.74
N PRO A 144 -20.48 -6.18 -22.61
CA PRO A 144 -19.59 -7.25 -22.17
C PRO A 144 -18.48 -6.67 -21.28
N THR A 145 -18.45 -7.12 -20.02
CA THR A 145 -17.55 -6.62 -18.97
C THR A 145 -16.31 -7.49 -18.78
N GLY A 146 -16.11 -8.52 -19.62
CA GLY A 146 -15.16 -9.60 -19.36
C GLY A 146 -13.75 -9.14 -18.96
N ASP A 147 -13.23 -8.11 -19.63
CA ASP A 147 -11.90 -7.57 -19.35
C ASP A 147 -11.83 -6.63 -18.14
N LEU A 148 -12.93 -5.94 -17.83
CA LEU A 148 -13.01 -5.01 -16.70
C LEU A 148 -13.25 -5.77 -15.38
N ALA A 149 -14.07 -6.82 -15.42
CA ALA A 149 -14.35 -7.66 -14.25
C ALA A 149 -13.11 -8.45 -13.77
N SER A 150 -12.08 -8.60 -14.62
CA SER A 150 -10.83 -9.26 -14.23
C SER A 150 -9.86 -8.32 -13.50
N LEU A 151 -10.09 -7.01 -13.51
CA LEU A 151 -9.19 -6.02 -12.89
C LEU A 151 -9.36 -5.95 -11.37
N GLU A 152 -10.59 -6.06 -10.87
CA GLU A 152 -10.90 -5.97 -9.43
C GLU A 152 -10.09 -7.00 -8.59
N PRO A 153 -10.03 -8.30 -8.94
CA PRO A 153 -9.19 -9.26 -8.21
C PRO A 153 -7.68 -8.96 -8.27
N ILE A 154 -7.21 -8.28 -9.32
CA ILE A 154 -5.80 -7.87 -9.46
C ILE A 154 -5.52 -6.69 -8.51
N GLN A 155 -6.40 -5.69 -8.51
CA GLN A 155 -6.31 -4.52 -7.63
C GLN A 155 -6.31 -4.92 -6.16
N ASP A 156 -7.26 -5.75 -5.73
CA ASP A 156 -7.36 -6.25 -4.35
C ASP A 156 -6.09 -6.96 -3.90
N ARG A 157 -5.50 -7.76 -4.80
CA ARG A 157 -4.23 -8.45 -4.53
C ARG A 157 -3.06 -7.49 -4.44
N MET A 158 -2.97 -6.51 -5.34
CA MET A 158 -1.90 -5.52 -5.33
C MET A 158 -1.92 -4.67 -4.06
N ASP A 159 -3.11 -4.29 -3.57
CA ASP A 159 -3.27 -3.58 -2.31
C ASP A 159 -2.82 -4.45 -1.12
N THR A 160 -3.25 -5.71 -1.09
CA THR A 160 -2.80 -6.69 -0.06
C THR A 160 -1.28 -6.90 -0.09
N ILE A 161 -0.68 -6.96 -1.28
CA ILE A 161 0.77 -7.11 -1.46
C ILE A 161 1.49 -5.86 -0.96
N ALA A 162 0.98 -4.66 -1.29
CA ALA A 162 1.54 -3.38 -0.84
C ALA A 162 1.56 -3.30 0.69
N ASP A 163 0.43 -3.59 1.35
CA ASP A 163 0.33 -3.58 2.81
C ASP A 163 1.35 -4.52 3.46
N ARG A 164 1.54 -5.73 2.91
CA ARG A 164 2.50 -6.69 3.42
C ARG A 164 3.95 -6.24 3.25
N ILE A 165 4.28 -5.61 2.12
CA ILE A 165 5.60 -5.04 1.91
C ILE A 165 5.88 -3.96 2.95
N THR A 166 4.91 -3.07 3.20
CA THR A 166 5.02 -2.02 4.22
C THR A 166 5.28 -2.61 5.60
N ILE A 167 4.47 -3.59 6.04
CA ILE A 167 4.65 -4.25 7.34
C ILE A 167 6.04 -4.89 7.47
N ILE A 168 6.50 -5.62 6.45
CA ILE A 168 7.84 -6.24 6.47
C ILE A 168 8.92 -5.16 6.55
N ALA A 169 8.81 -4.09 5.75
CA ALA A 169 9.80 -3.01 5.72
C ALA A 169 9.85 -2.23 7.04
N GLU A 170 8.71 -1.96 7.65
CA GLU A 170 8.61 -1.28 8.96
C GLU A 170 9.23 -2.13 10.07
N MET A 171 8.87 -3.41 10.18
CA MET A 171 9.44 -4.30 11.20
C MET A 171 10.96 -4.45 11.06
N LEU A 172 11.47 -4.53 9.83
CA LEU A 172 12.92 -4.56 9.59
C LEU A 172 13.58 -3.20 9.87
N ALA A 173 12.93 -2.08 9.57
CA ALA A 173 13.46 -0.77 9.90
C ALA A 173 13.55 -0.56 11.42
N ASP A 174 12.52 -0.96 12.16
CA ASP A 174 12.51 -0.90 13.63
C ASP A 174 13.62 -1.77 14.22
N ALA A 175 13.82 -2.98 13.71
CA ALA A 175 14.91 -3.86 14.12
C ALA A 175 16.29 -3.25 13.84
N ALA A 176 16.46 -2.65 12.67
CA ALA A 176 17.70 -1.95 12.29
C ALA A 176 18.00 -0.76 13.21
N ASP A 177 16.99 0.05 13.52
CA ASP A 177 17.10 1.17 14.46
C ASP A 177 17.41 0.67 15.88
N TYR A 178 16.80 -0.45 16.28
CA TYR A 178 17.08 -1.10 17.56
C TYR A 178 18.55 -1.52 17.66
N GLN A 179 19.07 -2.23 16.66
CA GLN A 179 20.47 -2.67 16.63
C GLN A 179 21.44 -1.49 16.63
N ARG A 180 21.15 -0.45 15.84
CA ARG A 180 21.96 0.76 15.80
C ARG A 180 22.02 1.44 17.17
N ALA A 181 20.87 1.60 17.82
CA ALA A 181 20.80 2.17 19.16
C ALA A 181 21.59 1.33 20.16
N LEU A 182 21.54 -0.01 20.07
CA LEU A 182 22.31 -0.89 20.94
C LEU A 182 23.83 -0.79 20.68
N GLY A 183 24.25 -0.61 19.43
CA GLY A 183 25.64 -0.36 19.06
C GLY A 183 26.22 0.90 19.71
N ASP A 184 25.38 1.93 19.92
CA ASP A 184 25.75 3.18 20.61
C ASP A 184 25.78 3.02 22.15
N MET A 185 25.21 1.94 22.70
CA MET A 185 25.07 1.73 24.14
C MET A 185 26.23 0.96 24.76
N PHE A 186 26.53 1.29 26.03
CA PHE A 186 27.51 0.58 26.85
C PHE A 186 28.90 0.48 26.19
N LEU A 187 29.27 1.49 25.40
CA LEU A 187 30.62 1.66 24.85
C LEU A 187 31.55 2.08 26.00
N LEU A 188 31.99 1.09 26.78
CA LEU A 188 32.92 1.30 27.87
C LEU A 188 34.15 2.05 27.32
N PRO A 189 34.54 3.18 27.93
CA PRO A 189 35.81 3.80 27.60
C PRO A 189 36.92 2.79 27.86
N GLU A 190 38.05 2.96 27.19
CA GLU A 190 39.23 2.15 27.48
C GLU A 190 39.55 2.26 28.97
N LEU A 191 39.27 1.18 29.69
CA LEU A 191 39.49 1.11 31.12
C LEU A 191 41.00 0.96 31.28
N PRO A 192 41.66 1.92 31.94
CA PRO A 192 43.10 1.91 32.02
C PRO A 192 43.59 0.62 32.66
N ASP A 193 44.78 0.19 32.23
CA ASP A 193 45.53 -0.71 33.07
C ASP A 193 45.72 0.00 34.42
N PRO A 194 45.31 -0.62 35.54
CA PRO A 194 45.46 -0.01 36.86
C PRO A 194 46.92 0.39 37.17
N SER A 195 47.91 -0.15 36.45
CA SER A 195 49.31 0.21 36.54
C SER A 195 49.75 1.44 35.71
N GLU A 196 48.94 1.91 34.74
CA GLU A 196 49.31 2.98 33.81
C GLU A 196 48.61 4.33 34.09
N GLY A 197 47.64 4.36 35.01
CA GLY A 197 47.22 5.55 35.75
C GLY A 197 46.89 6.81 34.92
N PRO A 198 45.82 6.84 34.10
CA PRO A 198 45.12 8.10 33.93
C PRO A 198 44.59 8.56 35.29
N SER A 199 44.40 9.88 35.44
CA SER A 199 43.79 10.40 36.65
C SER A 199 42.36 9.86 36.77
N VAL A 200 41.99 9.36 37.94
CA VAL A 200 40.66 8.77 38.21
C VAL A 200 39.55 9.75 37.83
N GLU A 201 39.81 11.06 37.91
CA GLU A 201 38.90 12.12 37.47
C GLU A 201 38.61 12.07 35.96
N VAL A 202 39.63 11.91 35.11
CA VAL A 202 39.42 11.79 33.65
C VAL A 202 38.59 10.55 33.31
N LEU A 203 38.81 9.45 34.04
CA LEU A 203 38.02 8.23 33.87
C LEU A 203 36.57 8.42 34.35
N ALA A 204 36.37 9.11 35.46
CA ALA A 204 35.04 9.44 35.98
C ALA A 204 34.24 10.29 34.99
N ASP A 205 34.87 11.28 34.35
CA ASP A 205 34.26 12.09 33.31
C ASP A 205 33.83 11.23 32.10
N ARG A 206 34.72 10.36 31.60
CA ARG A 206 34.41 9.44 30.48
C ARG A 206 33.30 8.44 30.80
N LEU A 207 33.28 7.89 32.01
CA LEU A 207 32.21 6.99 32.46
C LEU A 207 30.86 7.73 32.57
N SER A 208 30.90 8.98 33.01
CA SER A 208 29.70 9.84 33.05
C SER A 208 29.18 10.13 31.64
N GLU A 209 30.07 10.47 30.70
CA GLU A 209 29.74 10.64 29.28
C GLU A 209 29.13 9.37 28.66
N MET A 210 29.75 8.21 28.89
CA MET A 210 29.23 6.92 28.45
C MET A 210 27.83 6.66 29.00
N THR A 211 27.56 7.00 30.27
CA THR A 211 26.24 6.81 30.90
C THR A 211 25.21 7.72 30.26
N ALA A 212 25.54 8.99 30.06
CA ALA A 212 24.66 9.94 29.40
C ALA A 212 24.35 9.47 27.96
N ALA A 213 25.36 9.01 27.22
CA ALA A 213 25.19 8.44 25.89
C ALA A 213 24.30 7.19 25.90
N THR A 214 24.52 6.27 26.86
CA THR A 214 23.73 5.05 27.02
C THR A 214 22.27 5.36 27.33
N VAL A 215 22.00 6.28 28.26
CA VAL A 215 20.64 6.72 28.59
C VAL A 215 19.96 7.38 27.38
N ALA A 216 20.68 8.23 26.65
CA ALA A 216 20.16 8.89 25.46
C ALA A 216 19.90 7.91 24.30
N ALA A 217 20.70 6.85 24.17
CA ALA A 217 20.49 5.78 23.20
C ALA A 217 19.33 4.87 23.61
N ALA A 218 19.20 4.52 24.89
CA ALA A 218 18.09 3.72 25.40
C ALA A 218 16.74 4.42 25.23
N ALA A 219 16.69 5.74 25.41
CA ALA A 219 15.50 6.54 25.15
C ALA A 219 15.05 6.55 23.66
N ARG A 220 15.93 6.13 22.74
CA ARG A 220 15.62 5.99 21.30
C ARG A 220 15.19 4.58 20.92
N LEU A 221 15.17 3.62 21.84
CA LEU A 221 14.77 2.24 21.51
C LEU A 221 13.30 2.20 21.07
N PRO A 222 13.00 1.53 19.93
CA PRO A 222 11.64 1.30 19.49
C PRO A 222 10.77 0.64 20.57
N ASN A 223 9.49 1.05 20.62
CA ASN A 223 8.52 0.51 21.58
C ASN A 223 7.75 -0.68 21.01
N ASP A 224 8.47 -1.76 20.70
CA ASP A 224 7.89 -3.02 20.20
C ASP A 224 7.81 -4.06 21.34
N ASP A 225 6.74 -4.86 21.32
CA ASP A 225 6.52 -5.99 22.24
C ASP A 225 7.56 -7.10 22.05
N LEU A 226 8.07 -7.28 20.82
CA LEU A 226 9.11 -8.25 20.48
C LEU A 226 10.38 -8.04 21.32
N TYR A 227 10.71 -6.77 21.62
CA TYR A 227 11.90 -6.39 22.37
C TYR A 227 11.62 -6.04 23.84
N ALA A 228 10.39 -6.21 24.33
CA ALA A 228 9.99 -5.73 25.66
C ALA A 228 10.86 -6.31 26.80
N ALA A 229 11.16 -7.61 26.75
CA ALA A 229 12.02 -8.26 27.74
C ALA A 229 13.45 -7.68 27.73
N HIS A 230 14.06 -7.59 26.55
CA HIS A 230 15.41 -7.05 26.40
C HIS A 230 15.48 -5.56 26.78
N ARG A 231 14.45 -4.75 26.48
CA ARG A 231 14.36 -3.36 26.95
C ARG A 231 14.32 -3.25 28.47
N SER A 232 13.57 -4.13 29.15
CA SER A 232 13.56 -4.17 30.60
C SER A 232 14.95 -4.47 31.19
N GLU A 233 15.73 -5.31 30.52
CA GLU A 233 17.12 -5.58 30.91
C GLU A 233 18.04 -4.38 30.67
N VAL A 234 17.88 -3.66 29.55
CA VAL A 234 18.58 -2.39 29.30
C VAL A 234 18.30 -1.38 30.43
N GLU A 235 17.03 -1.20 30.79
CA GLU A 235 16.61 -0.30 31.88
C GLU A 235 17.17 -0.72 33.24
N SER A 236 17.19 -2.03 33.52
CA SER A 236 17.82 -2.58 34.72
C SER A 236 19.32 -2.30 34.75
N LEU A 237 20.01 -2.41 33.61
CA LEU A 237 21.44 -2.16 33.53
C LEU A 237 21.76 -0.67 33.68
N ILE A 238 20.94 0.21 33.10
CA ILE A 238 21.03 1.67 33.29
C ILE A 238 20.86 2.05 34.75
N THR A 239 19.91 1.43 35.46
CA THR A 239 19.68 1.69 36.88
C THR A 239 20.87 1.24 37.75
N TRP A 240 21.56 0.18 37.33
CA TRP A 240 22.74 -0.37 38.01
C TRP A 240 24.03 0.44 37.75
N LEU A 241 24.17 1.06 36.57
CA LEU A 241 25.39 1.75 36.15
C LEU A 241 25.96 2.76 37.17
N PRO A 242 25.15 3.67 37.79
CA PRO A 242 25.68 4.65 38.72
C PRO A 242 26.32 4.03 39.98
N GLU A 243 25.70 2.96 40.50
CA GLU A 243 26.22 2.24 41.68
C GLU A 243 27.54 1.54 41.33
N TRP A 244 27.58 0.87 40.18
CA TRP A 244 28.80 0.24 39.68
C TRP A 244 29.93 1.24 39.46
N GLN A 245 29.64 2.40 38.87
CA GLN A 245 30.64 3.45 38.65
C GLN A 245 31.25 3.97 39.93
N ALA A 246 30.41 4.24 40.94
CA ALA A 246 30.89 4.67 42.25
C ALA A 246 31.82 3.61 42.85
N ALA A 247 31.40 2.35 42.85
CA ALA A 247 32.20 1.24 43.38
C ALA A 247 33.52 1.04 42.64
N TYR A 248 33.54 1.19 41.32
CA TYR A 248 34.73 1.03 40.48
C TYR A 248 35.72 2.17 40.68
N LEU A 249 35.24 3.42 40.69
CA LEU A 249 36.08 4.58 40.94
C LEU A 249 36.63 4.60 42.37
N ASP A 250 35.86 4.15 43.36
CA ASP A 250 36.34 4.02 44.74
C ASP A 250 37.42 2.95 44.86
N ALA A 251 37.25 1.79 44.21
CA ALA A 251 38.28 0.75 44.17
C ALA A 251 39.60 1.28 43.55
N LEU A 252 39.51 2.09 42.49
CA LEU A 252 40.68 2.72 41.88
C LEU A 252 41.33 3.78 42.77
N ARG A 253 40.55 4.57 43.52
CA ARG A 253 41.08 5.57 44.48
C ARG A 253 41.81 4.91 45.64
N ASP A 254 41.31 3.75 46.08
CA ASP A 254 41.86 2.98 47.19
C ASP A 254 43.02 2.05 46.76
N ASP A 255 43.43 2.07 45.48
CA ASP A 255 44.44 1.18 44.89
C ASP A 255 44.08 -0.32 45.03
N ASP A 256 42.78 -0.65 45.15
CA ASP A 256 42.26 -2.02 45.22
C ASP A 256 42.03 -2.56 43.81
N LEU A 257 43.14 -2.91 43.15
CA LEU A 257 43.15 -3.36 41.76
C LEU A 257 42.38 -4.67 41.56
N VAL A 258 42.36 -5.54 42.58
CA VAL A 258 41.62 -6.82 42.52
C VAL A 258 40.13 -6.56 42.45
N ARG A 259 39.62 -5.62 43.26
CA ARG A 259 38.21 -5.24 43.22
C ARG A 259 37.86 -4.48 41.94
N ALA A 260 38.74 -3.59 41.48
CA ALA A 260 38.54 -2.88 40.23
C ALA A 260 38.43 -3.85 39.03
N ASP A 261 39.30 -4.85 38.95
CA ASP A 261 39.28 -5.88 37.91
C ASP A 261 38.00 -6.73 37.96
N ALA A 262 37.58 -7.15 39.17
CA ALA A 262 36.32 -7.88 39.35
C ALA A 262 35.09 -7.07 38.91
N LEU A 263 35.06 -5.76 39.19
CA LEU A 263 33.98 -4.86 38.75
C LEU A 263 33.99 -4.64 37.24
N ARG A 264 35.18 -4.56 36.62
CA ARG A 264 35.33 -4.51 35.17
C ARG A 264 34.77 -5.78 34.52
N ASP A 265 35.15 -6.95 35.01
CA ASP A 265 34.67 -8.24 34.52
C ASP A 265 33.15 -8.39 34.69
N GLU A 266 32.60 -7.91 35.81
CA GLU A 266 31.16 -7.89 36.03
C GLU A 266 30.44 -7.04 34.96
N ALA A 267 30.92 -5.83 34.71
CA ALA A 267 30.34 -4.95 33.69
C ALA A 267 30.41 -5.56 32.30
N MET A 268 31.59 -6.04 31.90
CA MET A 268 31.77 -6.72 30.61
C MET A 268 30.86 -7.94 30.48
N GLY A 269 30.74 -8.75 31.53
CA GLY A 269 29.89 -9.93 31.55
C GLY A 269 28.38 -9.61 31.53
N ARG A 270 27.94 -8.50 32.10
CA ARG A 270 26.54 -8.03 31.99
C ARG A 270 26.25 -7.50 30.59
N ILE A 271 27.14 -6.69 30.02
CA ILE A 271 27.00 -6.15 28.66
C ILE A 271 27.01 -7.28 27.61
N ALA A 272 27.90 -8.27 27.76
CA ALA A 272 27.96 -9.42 26.87
C ALA A 272 26.68 -10.26 26.91
N ARG A 273 26.11 -10.47 28.11
CA ARG A 273 24.81 -11.16 28.27
C ARG A 273 23.69 -10.39 27.59
N LEU A 274 23.56 -9.10 27.89
CA LEU A 274 22.57 -8.22 27.24
C LEU A 274 22.62 -8.33 25.71
N ARG A 275 23.82 -8.24 25.12
CA ARG A 275 24.00 -8.40 23.66
C ARG A 275 23.60 -9.79 23.16
N SER A 276 23.92 -10.84 23.90
CA SER A 276 23.53 -12.21 23.56
C SER A 276 22.01 -12.42 23.65
N ASP A 277 21.34 -11.76 24.60
CA ASP A 277 19.91 -11.91 24.85
C ASP A 277 19.06 -11.31 23.72
N LEU A 278 19.62 -10.36 22.94
CA LEU A 278 19.01 -9.86 21.71
C LEU A 278 18.90 -10.92 20.60
N GLY A 279 19.73 -11.97 20.64
CA GLY A 279 19.73 -13.02 19.62
C GLY A 279 18.39 -13.77 19.50
N GLY A 280 17.67 -13.93 20.61
CA GLY A 280 16.34 -14.57 20.61
C GLY A 280 15.30 -13.79 19.81
N PRO A 281 15.01 -12.53 20.17
CA PRO A 281 14.12 -11.65 19.40
C PRO A 281 14.50 -11.52 17.92
N LEU A 282 15.80 -11.38 17.61
CA LEU A 282 16.26 -11.28 16.21
C LEU A 282 16.06 -12.58 15.43
N ALA A 283 16.29 -13.75 16.03
CA ALA A 283 16.02 -15.03 15.39
C ALA A 283 14.51 -15.22 15.11
N ALA A 284 13.65 -14.82 16.06
CA ALA A 284 12.21 -14.86 15.87
C ALA A 284 11.76 -13.94 14.72
N LEU A 285 12.35 -12.75 14.62
CA LEU A 285 12.12 -11.84 13.50
C LEU A 285 12.61 -12.43 12.17
N ALA A 286 13.81 -13.02 12.15
CA ALA A 286 14.37 -13.67 10.96
C ALA A 286 13.45 -14.77 10.42
N ASP A 287 12.96 -15.63 11.31
CA ASP A 287 12.03 -16.72 10.96
C ASP A 287 10.72 -16.16 10.39
N TRP A 288 10.13 -15.17 11.07
CA TRP A 288 8.90 -14.52 10.62
C TRP A 288 9.10 -13.84 9.25
N THR A 289 10.15 -13.05 9.08
CA THR A 289 10.42 -12.31 7.85
C THR A 289 10.71 -13.25 6.68
N SER A 290 11.42 -14.36 6.92
CA SER A 290 11.69 -15.38 5.91
C SER A 290 10.38 -15.99 5.37
N ASP A 291 9.47 -16.40 6.27
CA ASP A 291 8.14 -16.90 5.87
C ASP A 291 7.31 -15.82 5.19
N ALA A 292 7.32 -14.59 5.71
CA ALA A 292 6.58 -13.46 5.15
C ALA A 292 7.02 -13.13 3.71
N ILE A 293 8.33 -13.07 3.44
CA ILE A 293 8.88 -12.82 2.10
C ILE A 293 8.58 -13.99 1.15
N ALA A 294 8.63 -15.24 1.64
CA ALA A 294 8.28 -16.40 0.84
C ALA A 294 6.82 -16.35 0.38
N ARG A 295 5.90 -16.06 1.31
CA ARG A 295 4.47 -15.88 1.00
C ARG A 295 4.23 -14.70 0.07
N LEU A 296 4.87 -13.56 0.33
CA LEU A 296 4.78 -12.38 -0.52
C LEU A 296 5.21 -12.68 -1.96
N THR A 297 6.30 -13.43 -2.14
CA THR A 297 6.77 -13.86 -3.47
C THR A 297 5.72 -14.68 -4.20
N LEU A 298 5.07 -15.62 -3.50
CA LEU A 298 3.98 -16.43 -4.06
C LEU A 298 2.77 -15.57 -4.41
N ASP A 299 2.40 -14.61 -3.56
CA ASP A 299 1.28 -13.69 -3.79
C ASP A 299 1.53 -12.82 -5.04
N ILE A 300 2.76 -12.30 -5.21
CA ILE A 300 3.16 -11.53 -6.40
C ILE A 300 3.10 -12.40 -7.67
N GLN A 301 3.65 -13.62 -7.63
CA GLN A 301 3.57 -14.55 -8.76
C GLN A 301 2.13 -14.90 -9.11
N ALA A 302 1.29 -15.12 -8.11
CA ALA A 302 -0.12 -15.40 -8.32
C ALA A 302 -0.85 -14.19 -8.92
N ALA A 303 -0.51 -12.96 -8.51
CA ALA A 303 -1.05 -11.74 -9.10
C ALA A 303 -0.61 -11.57 -10.57
N LEU A 304 0.66 -11.86 -10.91
CA LEU A 304 1.16 -11.86 -12.28
C LEU A 304 0.43 -12.85 -13.20
N ILE A 305 0.01 -14.02 -12.67
CA ILE A 305 -0.79 -14.98 -13.45
C ILE A 305 -2.16 -14.38 -13.81
N LEU A 306 -2.74 -13.52 -12.95
CA LEU A 306 -4.02 -12.87 -13.23
C LEU A 306 -3.90 -11.75 -14.28
N THR A 307 -2.69 -11.26 -14.55
CA THR A 307 -2.46 -10.21 -15.56
C THR A 307 -2.11 -10.76 -16.95
N ALA A 308 -1.93 -12.08 -17.09
CA ALA A 308 -1.60 -12.78 -18.33
C ALA A 308 -2.85 -13.22 -19.12
#